data_AF-A0A6A8GCI5-F1
#
_entry.id   AF-A0A6A8GCI5-F1
#
_cell.length_a   1.000
_cell.length_b   1.000
_cell.length_c   1.000
_cell.angle_alpha   90.00
_cell.angle_beta   90.00
_cell.angle_gamma   90.00
#
_symmetry.space_group_name_H-M   'P 1'
#
loop_
_entity.id
_entity.type
_entity.pdbx_description
1 polymer ?
#
loop_
_entity_poly.entity_id
_entity_poly.type
_entity_poly.pdbx_seq_one_letter_code
_entity_poly.pdbx_strand_id
1 'polypeptide(L)'
;MSQESAPLSAEFVQQSTPQPVDHVMVDSDDREGTSHSAEQFGIGLAAGILLGGIVGIVGNSLSLGVLFGVIFGVVLGLVVMERR
;
A
#
# COMPACT_ATOMS: atom_id res chain seq x y z
N MET A 1 -1.50 -36.92 -61.37
CA MET A 1 -0.42 -37.51 -60.56
C MET A 1 0.79 -36.61 -60.71
N SER A 2 1.55 -36.16 -59.72
CA SER A 2 1.48 -36.03 -58.26
C SER A 2 2.81 -35.36 -57.88
N GLN A 3 2.85 -34.73 -56.70
CA GLN A 3 4.04 -34.31 -55.93
C GLN A 3 4.65 -32.95 -56.35
N GLU A 4 4.44 -31.90 -55.53
CA GLU A 4 5.28 -31.50 -54.37
C GLU A 4 6.64 -31.00 -54.86
N SER A 5 6.99 -29.72 -54.72
CA SER A 5 7.36 -29.14 -53.43
C SER A 5 7.37 -27.61 -53.53
N ALA A 6 6.64 -26.93 -52.65
CA ALA A 6 6.78 -25.50 -52.42
C ALA A 6 7.92 -25.28 -51.41
N PRO A 7 8.95 -24.47 -51.71
CA PRO A 7 9.85 -24.00 -50.67
C PRO A 7 9.16 -22.89 -49.88
N LEU A 8 8.83 -23.22 -48.64
CA LEU A 8 8.85 -22.27 -47.52
C LEU A 8 10.11 -21.40 -47.60
N SER A 9 10.01 -20.14 -47.15
CA SER A 9 11.08 -19.20 -46.77
C SER A 9 11.16 -17.93 -47.63
N ALA A 10 10.09 -17.14 -47.66
CA ALA A 10 10.22 -15.69 -47.82
C ALA A 10 8.98 -15.03 -47.23
N GLU A 11 9.20 -13.93 -46.51
CA GLU A 11 8.15 -13.05 -45.99
C GLU A 11 7.35 -13.61 -44.81
N PHE A 12 8.07 -13.77 -43.70
CA PHE A 12 7.54 -13.47 -42.36
C PHE A 12 7.03 -12.02 -42.34
N VAL A 13 5.84 -11.79 -42.89
CA VAL A 13 5.06 -10.57 -42.68
C VAL A 13 4.47 -10.68 -41.28
N GLN A 14 5.27 -10.34 -40.28
CA GLN A 14 4.78 -10.04 -38.94
C GLN A 14 5.11 -8.58 -38.61
N GLN A 15 4.64 -7.68 -39.47
CA GLN A 15 4.56 -6.27 -39.18
C GLN A 15 3.25 -6.01 -38.43
N SER A 16 3.33 -6.04 -37.10
CA SER A 16 2.45 -5.30 -36.16
C SER A 16 3.05 -5.39 -34.76
N THR A 17 4.26 -4.87 -34.58
CA THR A 17 4.77 -4.53 -33.25
C THR A 17 3.98 -3.30 -32.79
N PRO A 18 3.16 -3.38 -31.72
CA PRO A 18 2.59 -2.17 -31.16
C PRO A 18 3.74 -1.33 -30.63
N GLN A 19 3.80 -0.07 -31.08
CA GLN A 19 4.70 0.94 -30.53
C GLN A 19 4.58 0.88 -29.01
N PRO A 20 5.68 0.70 -28.25
CA PRO A 20 5.62 0.94 -26.83
C PRO A 20 5.35 2.44 -26.71
N VAL A 21 4.11 2.77 -26.41
CA VAL A 21 3.72 4.07 -25.88
C VAL A 21 4.79 4.40 -24.86
N ASP A 22 5.43 5.57 -25.01
CA ASP A 22 6.23 6.19 -23.97
C ASP A 22 5.39 6.19 -22.70
N HIS A 23 5.51 5.11 -21.93
CA HIS A 23 5.14 5.10 -20.55
C HIS A 23 6.12 6.09 -19.97
N VAL A 24 5.65 7.33 -19.85
CA VAL A 24 6.12 8.24 -18.81
C VAL A 24 6.30 7.34 -17.60
N MET A 25 7.56 7.07 -17.28
CA MET A 25 7.94 6.51 -16.00
C MET A 25 7.52 7.60 -15.03
N VAL A 26 6.23 7.57 -14.67
CA VAL A 26 5.70 8.30 -13.53
C VAL A 26 6.45 7.65 -12.40
N ASP A 27 7.49 8.34 -11.99
CA ASP A 27 8.31 8.09 -10.84
C ASP A 27 7.37 7.78 -9.67
N SER A 28 7.09 6.50 -9.51
CA SER A 28 6.18 5.97 -8.50
C SER A 28 6.98 5.58 -7.26
N ASP A 29 8.23 6.04 -7.18
CA ASP A 29 9.29 5.38 -6.42
C ASP A 29 9.80 6.22 -5.23
N ASP A 30 8.93 7.06 -4.65
CA ASP A 30 9.28 7.87 -3.47
C ASP A 30 8.35 7.67 -2.26
N ARG A 31 7.45 6.66 -2.29
CA ARG A 31 6.49 6.43 -1.18
C ARG A 31 6.57 5.09 -0.48
N GLU A 32 7.38 4.14 -0.92
CA GLU A 32 7.43 2.82 -0.31
C GLU A 32 7.90 2.87 1.17
N GLY A 33 8.83 3.77 1.51
CA GLY A 33 9.23 4.02 2.90
C GLY A 33 8.21 4.80 3.74
N THR A 34 7.41 5.67 3.13
CA THR A 34 6.44 6.54 3.85
C THR A 34 5.15 5.79 4.18
N SER A 35 4.73 4.88 3.29
CA SER A 35 3.47 4.15 3.40
C SER A 35 3.47 3.25 4.64
N HIS A 36 4.58 2.56 4.88
CA HIS A 36 4.68 1.61 5.98
C HIS A 36 4.77 2.29 7.36
N SER A 37 5.44 3.44 7.42
CA SER A 37 5.56 4.26 8.64
C SER A 37 4.20 4.83 9.07
N ALA A 38 3.39 5.29 8.11
CA ALA A 38 2.06 5.82 8.38
C ALA A 38 1.07 4.73 8.83
N GLU A 39 1.21 3.52 8.29
CA GLU A 39 0.40 2.36 8.69
C GLU A 39 0.60 2.02 10.17
N GLN A 40 1.86 2.00 10.64
CA GLN A 40 2.18 1.68 12.04
C GLN A 40 1.70 2.76 13.01
N PHE A 41 1.82 4.03 12.62
CA PHE A 41 1.22 5.13 13.38
C PHE A 41 -0.30 4.96 13.47
N GLY A 42 -0.96 4.65 12.35
CA GLY A 42 -2.40 4.41 12.29
C GLY A 42 -2.85 3.26 13.17
N ILE A 43 -2.11 2.16 13.21
CA ILE A 43 -2.37 1.01 14.08
C ILE A 43 -2.29 1.42 15.56
N GLY A 44 -1.24 2.16 15.96
CA GLY A 44 -1.09 2.64 17.33
C GLY A 44 -2.21 3.59 17.76
N LEU A 45 -2.58 4.53 16.89
CA LEU A 45 -3.70 5.45 17.12
C LEU A 45 -5.03 4.69 17.27
N ALA A 46 -5.33 3.78 16.34
CA ALA A 46 -6.57 3.01 16.36
C ALA A 46 -6.67 2.14 17.62
N ALA A 47 -5.59 1.44 17.98
CA ALA A 47 -5.52 0.64 19.20
C ALA A 47 -5.72 1.50 20.45
N GLY A 48 -5.07 2.66 20.53
CA GLY A 48 -5.20 3.58 21.65
C GLY A 48 -6.61 4.16 21.81
N ILE A 49 -7.26 4.56 20.71
CA ILE A 49 -8.65 5.03 20.74
C ILE A 49 -9.60 3.90 21.15
N LEU A 50 -9.42 2.69 20.63
CA LEU A 50 -10.26 1.55 20.98
C LEU A 50 -10.14 1.22 22.48
N LEU A 51 -8.91 1.14 23.00
CA LEU A 51 -8.66 0.89 24.42
C LEU A 51 -9.20 2.02 25.29
N GLY A 52 -8.93 3.26 24.92
CA GLY A 52 -9.40 4.46 25.62
C GLY A 52 -10.92 4.56 25.66
N GLY A 53 -11.59 4.18 24.58
CA GLY A 53 -13.05 4.07 24.53
C GLY A 53 -13.59 3.04 25.51
N ILE A 54 -13.01 1.83 25.54
CA ILE A 54 -13.41 0.77 26.49
C ILE A 54 -13.21 1.25 27.93
N VAL A 55 -12.04 1.79 28.25
CA VAL A 55 -11.73 2.31 29.59
C VAL A 55 -12.65 3.48 29.95
N GLY A 56 -12.95 4.36 29.00
CA GLY A 56 -13.87 5.49 29.18
C GLY A 56 -15.30 5.06 29.48
N ILE A 57 -15.78 4.00 28.84
CA ILE A 57 -17.09 3.40 29.14
C ILE A 57 -17.09 2.81 30.55
N VAL A 58 -16.06 2.03 30.91
CA VAL A 58 -15.92 1.42 32.24
C VAL A 58 -15.82 2.49 33.34
N GLY A 59 -15.12 3.60 33.07
CA GLY A 59 -14.96 4.73 33.99
C GLY A 59 -16.13 5.72 33.99
N ASN A 60 -17.21 5.45 33.23
CA ASN A 60 -18.36 6.34 33.05
C ASN A 60 -17.98 7.76 32.57
N SER A 61 -16.87 7.88 31.84
CA SER A 61 -16.43 9.13 31.24
C SER A 61 -15.76 8.88 29.90
N LEU A 62 -16.58 8.89 28.86
CA LEU A 62 -16.13 8.69 27.49
C LEU A 62 -15.14 9.77 27.05
N SER A 63 -15.37 11.04 27.44
CA SER A 63 -14.49 12.15 27.08
C SER A 63 -13.07 11.98 27.63
N LEU A 64 -12.94 11.56 28.90
CA LEU A 64 -11.64 11.26 29.51
C LEU A 64 -11.00 10.04 28.83
N GLY A 65 -11.77 8.98 28.58
CA GLY A 65 -11.28 7.79 27.89
C GLY A 65 -10.75 8.08 26.49
N VAL A 66 -11.46 8.88 25.70
CA VAL A 66 -11.02 9.30 24.35
C VAL A 66 -9.79 10.19 24.43
N LEU A 67 -9.75 11.17 25.35
CA LEU A 67 -8.59 12.05 25.53
C LEU A 67 -7.32 11.23 25.82
N PHE A 68 -7.39 10.35 26.82
CA PHE A 68 -6.25 9.48 27.15
C PHE A 68 -5.95 8.48 26.04
N GLY A 69 -6.98 7.89 25.42
CA GLY A 69 -6.81 6.95 24.30
C GLY A 69 -6.08 7.56 23.11
N VAL A 70 -6.38 8.82 22.77
CA VAL A 70 -5.66 9.55 21.72
C VAL A 70 -4.22 9.82 22.14
N ILE A 71 -3.98 10.33 23.35
CA ILE A 71 -2.61 10.61 23.83
C ILE A 71 -1.77 9.33 23.83
N PHE A 72 -2.25 8.26 24.46
CA PHE A 72 -1.55 6.97 24.49
C PHE A 72 -1.43 6.34 23.11
N GLY A 73 -2.45 6.43 22.26
CA GLY A 73 -2.42 5.90 20.90
C GLY A 73 -1.40 6.60 20.00
N VAL A 74 -1.31 7.92 20.08
CA VAL A 74 -0.29 8.70 19.37
C VAL A 74 1.11 8.34 19.86
N VAL A 75 1.33 8.31 21.18
CA VAL A 75 2.64 7.94 21.75
C VAL A 75 3.03 6.52 21.36
N LEU A 76 2.11 5.57 21.46
CA LEU A 76 2.36 4.18 21.09
C LEU A 76 2.62 4.04 19.58
N GLY A 77 1.86 4.73 18.74
CA GLY A 77 2.06 4.75 17.29
C GLY A 77 3.42 5.31 16.89
N LEU A 78 3.87 6.39 17.53
CA LEU A 78 5.20 6.96 17.32
C LEU A 78 6.31 6.01 17.80
N VAL A 79 6.15 5.40 18.98
CA VAL A 79 7.16 4.45 19.52
C VAL A 79 7.30 3.22 18.63
N VAL A 80 6.19 2.66 18.14
CA VAL A 80 6.23 1.49 17.24
C VAL A 80 6.85 1.86 15.91
N MET A 81 6.49 3.03 15.36
CA MET A 81 7.07 3.58 14.13
C MET A 81 8.58 3.83 14.25
N GLU A 82 9.07 4.31 15.39
CA GLU A 82 10.49 4.61 15.60
C GLU A 82 11.33 3.36 15.91
N ARG A 83 10.71 2.29 16.45
CA ARG A 83 11.41 1.06 16.83
C ARG A 83 11.47 -0.01 15.72
N ARG A 84 10.90 0.25 14.56
CA ARG A 84 10.94 -0.64 13.39
C ARG A 84 11.80 -0.07 12.28
#